data_AF-X6P0Y5-F1
#
_entry.id   AF-X6P0Y5-F1
#
_cell.length_a   1.000
_cell.length_b   1.000
_cell.length_c   1.000
_cell.angle_alpha   90.00
_cell.angle_beta   90.00
_cell.angle_gamma   90.00
#
_symmetry.space_group_name_H-M   'P 1'
#
loop_
_entity.id
_entity.type
_entity.pdbx_description
1 polymer ?
#
loop_
_entity_poly.entity_id
_entity_poly.type
_entity_poly.pdbx_seq_one_letter_code
_entity_poly.pdbx_strand_id
1 'polypeptide(L)'
;MSKTVEYQAKLYPRLERLPATLWNQFSVTSFNMLTRGFEQKGYYQYVNEQARLWSFRRPKLVKIIDSFRSDIICLQEVFSPTFSQEFGNVLKCTKELGFEHVMEDTTHHITCCTLFDPKKFAMIYREFRSRNVLALLERLTTEADEKRSLCRTIMKKI
;
A
#
# COMPACT_ATOMS: atom_id res chain seq x y z
N MET A 1 1.31 -33.35 -12.20
CA MET A 1 2.40 -32.92 -11.29
C MET A 1 1.95 -33.12 -9.85
N SER A 2 2.86 -33.45 -8.94
CA SER A 2 2.53 -33.65 -7.52
C SER A 2 2.05 -32.32 -6.91
N LYS A 3 0.94 -32.36 -6.16
CA LYS A 3 0.28 -31.19 -5.55
C LYS A 3 1.22 -30.34 -4.68
N THR A 4 2.35 -30.88 -4.24
CA THR A 4 3.37 -30.20 -3.42
C THR A 4 4.42 -29.45 -4.26
N VAL A 5 4.75 -29.90 -5.49
CA VAL A 5 5.63 -29.14 -6.43
C VAL A 5 4.87 -27.97 -7.06
N GLU A 6 3.57 -28.12 -7.29
CA GLU A 6 2.61 -27.04 -7.55
C GLU A 6 2.37 -26.11 -6.35
N TYR A 7 2.82 -26.50 -5.14
CA TYR A 7 2.74 -25.69 -3.91
C TYR A 7 4.02 -24.90 -3.63
N GLN A 8 5.17 -25.30 -4.19
CA GLN A 8 6.44 -24.56 -4.06
C GLN A 8 6.94 -23.90 -5.35
N ALA A 9 6.42 -24.25 -6.54
CA ALA A 9 6.37 -23.29 -7.65
C ALA A 9 5.60 -22.00 -7.25
N LYS A 10 4.75 -22.14 -6.22
CA LYS A 10 3.87 -21.17 -5.56
C LYS A 10 4.52 -20.38 -4.40
N LEU A 11 5.79 -20.61 -4.06
CA LEU A 11 6.52 -19.71 -3.16
C LEU A 11 7.35 -18.71 -3.98
N TYR A 12 8.51 -19.04 -4.57
CA TYR A 12 9.22 -18.09 -5.48
C TYR A 12 10.28 -18.75 -6.40
N PRO A 13 9.95 -19.20 -7.64
CA PRO A 13 10.97 -19.77 -8.52
C PRO A 13 11.00 -19.21 -9.96
N ARG A 14 10.35 -18.08 -10.25
CA ARG A 14 10.28 -17.51 -11.62
C ARG A 14 10.68 -16.04 -11.72
N LEU A 15 11.88 -15.72 -11.20
CA LEU A 15 12.65 -14.55 -11.65
C LEU A 15 13.54 -14.88 -12.87
N GLU A 16 13.40 -16.07 -13.46
CA GLU A 16 14.11 -16.40 -14.69
C GLU A 16 13.24 -16.19 -15.92
N ARG A 17 13.58 -15.07 -16.59
CA ARG A 17 13.37 -14.74 -18.02
C ARG A 17 11.96 -14.94 -18.56
N LEU A 18 11.18 -13.86 -18.59
CA LEU A 18 10.03 -13.80 -19.49
C LEU A 18 10.33 -12.89 -20.71
N PRO A 19 10.09 -13.39 -21.93
CA PRO A 19 10.27 -12.64 -23.17
C PRO A 19 9.09 -11.68 -23.43
N ALA A 20 9.20 -10.94 -24.54
CA ALA A 20 8.54 -9.69 -24.92
C ALA A 20 7.00 -9.54 -24.85
N THR A 21 6.23 -10.42 -24.19
CA THR A 21 4.81 -10.20 -23.84
C THR A 21 4.62 -9.44 -22.51
N LEU A 22 5.68 -8.78 -22.04
CA LEU A 22 5.87 -8.23 -20.68
C LEU A 22 5.01 -6.99 -20.34
N TRP A 23 4.24 -6.45 -21.28
CA TRP A 23 3.59 -5.13 -21.10
C TRP A 23 2.29 -5.22 -20.29
N ASN A 24 1.77 -6.42 -20.06
CA ASN A 24 0.48 -6.65 -19.37
C ASN A 24 0.59 -7.37 -18.02
N GLN A 25 1.77 -7.44 -17.42
CA GLN A 25 1.94 -8.05 -16.09
C GLN A 25 2.62 -7.08 -15.14
N PHE A 26 2.05 -6.98 -13.95
CA PHE A 26 2.64 -6.27 -12.83
C PHE A 26 2.45 -7.06 -11.54
N SER A 27 3.30 -6.77 -10.57
CA SER A 27 3.38 -7.43 -9.29
C SER A 27 2.99 -6.46 -8.18
N VAL A 28 2.24 -6.97 -7.21
CA VAL A 28 1.77 -6.19 -6.05
C VAL A 28 2.16 -6.94 -4.79
N THR A 29 2.79 -6.24 -3.86
CA THR A 29 3.03 -6.73 -2.51
C THR A 29 2.20 -5.93 -1.52
N SER A 30 1.64 -6.62 -0.52
CA SER A 30 1.00 -6.01 0.64
C SER A 30 1.72 -6.47 1.90
N PHE A 31 2.18 -5.53 2.74
CA PHE A 31 3.06 -5.85 3.85
C PHE A 31 2.85 -4.92 5.05
N ASN A 32 2.46 -5.49 6.19
CA ASN A 32 2.37 -4.76 7.45
C ASN A 32 3.74 -4.77 8.14
N MET A 33 4.30 -3.58 8.41
CA MET A 33 5.65 -3.44 8.93
C MET A 33 5.75 -3.50 10.46
N LEU A 34 4.60 -3.51 11.15
CA LEU A 34 4.46 -3.33 12.59
C LEU A 34 5.12 -2.03 13.07
N THR A 35 4.31 -1.02 13.35
CA THR A 35 4.79 0.37 13.55
C THR A 35 5.89 0.51 14.60
N ARG A 36 6.67 1.58 14.49
CA ARG A 36 7.56 2.04 15.55
C ARG A 36 6.75 2.31 16.84
N GLY A 37 7.31 1.97 18.00
CA GLY A 37 6.68 2.16 19.30
C GLY A 37 5.88 0.96 19.80
N PHE A 38 5.72 -0.10 19.00
CA PHE A 38 5.11 -1.34 19.48
C PHE A 38 5.97 -2.04 20.55
N GLU A 39 7.28 -1.77 20.58
CA GLU A 39 8.21 -2.37 21.55
C GLU A 39 7.88 -1.99 23.00
N GLN A 40 7.15 -0.89 23.20
CA GLN A 40 6.66 -0.41 24.50
C GLN A 40 5.33 -1.08 24.89
N LYS A 41 4.69 -1.80 23.97
CA LYS A 41 3.43 -2.49 24.23
C LYS A 41 3.75 -3.86 24.84
N GLY A 42 2.91 -4.32 25.77
CA GLY A 42 3.03 -5.65 26.39
C GLY A 42 2.80 -6.84 25.44
N TYR A 43 2.76 -6.61 24.13
CA TYR A 43 2.63 -7.65 23.12
C TYR A 43 4.00 -8.26 22.79
N TYR A 44 4.02 -9.49 22.28
CA TYR A 44 5.25 -10.16 21.82
C TYR A 44 6.35 -10.34 22.89
N GLN A 45 5.97 -10.53 24.16
CA GLN A 45 6.93 -10.76 25.26
C GLN A 45 7.79 -12.02 25.06
N TYR A 46 7.31 -12.98 24.27
CA TYR A 46 8.07 -14.17 23.87
C TYR A 46 9.22 -13.88 22.89
N VAL A 47 9.27 -12.68 22.29
CA VAL A 47 10.38 -12.23 21.43
C VAL A 47 11.42 -11.54 22.29
N ASN A 48 12.72 -11.74 22.03
CA ASN A 48 13.79 -11.02 22.72
C ASN A 48 13.57 -9.49 22.62
N GLU A 49 13.75 -8.77 23.74
CA GLU A 49 13.55 -7.32 23.82
C GLU A 49 14.37 -6.54 22.79
N GLN A 50 15.65 -6.89 22.61
CA GLN A 50 16.52 -6.26 21.61
C GLN A 50 15.99 -6.46 20.19
N ALA A 51 15.36 -7.62 19.92
CA ALA A 51 14.79 -7.92 18.63
C ALA A 51 13.49 -7.16 18.35
N ARG A 52 12.81 -6.66 19.39
CA ARG A 52 11.64 -5.79 19.26
C ARG A 52 12.02 -4.36 18.90
N LEU A 53 13.17 -3.86 19.36
CA LEU A 53 13.58 -2.47 19.15
C LEU A 53 13.52 -2.05 17.68
N TRP A 54 12.98 -0.85 17.42
CA TRP A 54 12.89 -0.30 16.06
C TRP A 54 14.26 -0.20 15.37
N SER A 55 15.29 0.19 16.13
CA SER A 55 16.68 0.25 15.65
C SER A 55 17.19 -1.09 15.11
N PHE A 56 16.72 -2.20 15.66
CA PHE A 56 17.05 -3.55 15.22
C PHE A 56 16.19 -4.02 14.04
N ARG A 57 14.88 -3.74 14.07
CA ARG A 57 13.95 -4.17 13.02
C ARG A 57 14.07 -3.39 11.73
N ARG A 58 14.19 -2.06 11.80
CA ARG A 58 14.17 -1.16 10.63
C ARG A 58 15.18 -1.56 9.55
N PRO A 59 16.46 -1.83 9.85
CA PRO A 59 17.41 -2.25 8.81
C PRO A 59 17.03 -3.57 8.13
N LYS A 60 16.34 -4.48 8.84
CA LYS A 60 15.83 -5.74 8.28
C LYS A 60 14.60 -5.50 7.41
N LEU A 61 13.69 -4.64 7.86
CA LEU A 61 12.51 -4.22 7.09
C LEU A 61 12.91 -3.62 5.74
N VAL A 62 13.91 -2.73 5.72
CA VAL A 62 14.45 -2.17 4.46
C VAL A 62 14.90 -3.28 3.50
N LYS A 63 15.69 -4.24 3.98
CA LYS A 63 16.17 -5.37 3.15
C LYS A 63 15.01 -6.23 2.62
N ILE A 64 14.00 -6.48 3.45
CA ILE A 64 12.81 -7.25 3.08
C ILE A 64 12.03 -6.50 1.99
N ILE A 65 11.75 -5.22 2.19
CA ILE A 65 10.98 -4.40 1.25
C ILE A 65 11.69 -4.30 -0.10
N ASP A 66 13.01 -4.05 -0.09
CA ASP A 66 13.82 -4.03 -1.31
C ASP A 66 13.85 -5.40 -2.03
N SER A 67 13.73 -6.50 -1.29
CA SER A 67 13.76 -7.85 -1.87
C SER A 67 12.46 -8.21 -2.61
N PHE A 68 11.35 -7.53 -2.33
CA PHE A 68 10.06 -7.83 -2.98
C PHE A 68 10.10 -7.59 -4.48
N ARG A 69 10.89 -6.60 -4.94
CA ARG A 69 11.03 -6.20 -6.35
C ARG A 69 9.68 -6.12 -7.08
N SER A 70 8.64 -5.72 -6.34
CA SER A 70 7.28 -5.62 -6.86
C SER A 70 7.06 -4.26 -7.50
N ASP A 71 6.26 -4.22 -8.55
CA ASP A 71 5.96 -2.97 -9.26
C ASP A 71 5.10 -2.02 -8.42
N ILE A 72 4.30 -2.57 -7.51
CA ILE A 72 3.53 -1.85 -6.49
C ILE A 72 3.77 -2.50 -5.12
N ILE A 73 4.02 -1.69 -4.09
CA ILE A 73 4.19 -2.14 -2.71
C ILE A 73 3.28 -1.34 -1.80
N CYS A 74 2.32 -1.99 -1.14
CA CYS A 74 1.41 -1.41 -0.17
C CYS A 74 1.88 -1.77 1.24
N LEU A 75 2.37 -0.78 1.97
CA LEU A 75 2.84 -0.91 3.35
C LEU A 75 1.75 -0.47 4.33
N GLN A 76 1.50 -1.26 5.37
CA GLN A 76 0.64 -0.87 6.50
C GLN A 76 1.46 -0.62 7.77
N GLU A 77 0.85 0.11 8.71
CA GLU A 77 1.46 0.52 9.98
C GLU A 77 2.75 1.34 9.78
N VAL A 78 2.72 2.22 8.79
CA VAL A 78 3.80 3.15 8.49
C VAL A 78 3.72 4.32 9.45
N PHE A 79 4.81 4.63 10.14
CA PHE A 79 4.90 5.85 10.93
C PHE A 79 5.28 7.03 10.01
N SER A 80 4.29 7.85 9.63
CA SER A 80 4.44 8.91 8.63
C SER A 80 5.47 9.99 8.97
N PRO A 81 5.63 10.47 10.23
CA PRO A 81 6.50 11.61 10.52
C PRO A 81 7.97 11.38 10.16
N THR A 82 8.45 10.13 10.19
CA THR A 82 9.85 9.80 9.90
C THR A 82 10.02 8.89 8.69
N PHE A 83 8.95 8.52 7.98
CA PHE A 83 9.02 7.56 6.88
C PHE A 83 10.01 7.98 5.78
N SER A 84 9.91 9.21 5.29
CA SER A 84 10.78 9.71 4.22
C SER A 84 12.25 9.73 4.62
N GLN A 85 12.55 10.06 5.88
CA GLN A 85 13.91 10.04 6.41
C GLN A 85 14.44 8.60 6.58
N GLU A 86 13.58 7.70 7.07
CA GLU A 86 13.97 6.34 7.44
C GLU A 86 14.03 5.36 6.26
N PHE A 87 13.18 5.55 5.25
CA PHE A 87 13.00 4.65 4.11
C PHE A 87 13.24 5.32 2.76
N GLY A 88 12.85 6.58 2.58
CA GLY A 88 12.93 7.27 1.28
C GLY A 88 14.34 7.29 0.68
N ASN A 89 15.35 7.51 1.52
CA ASN A 89 16.75 7.53 1.12
C ASN A 89 17.48 6.18 1.22
N VAL A 90 16.84 5.15 1.78
CA VAL A 90 17.53 3.90 2.13
C VAL A 90 17.07 2.74 1.27
N LEU A 91 15.80 2.74 0.85
CA LEU A 91 15.29 1.76 -0.09
C LEU A 91 16.01 1.89 -1.43
N LYS A 92 16.62 0.81 -1.89
CA LYS A 92 17.23 0.77 -3.22
C LYS A 92 16.16 0.84 -4.30
N CYS A 93 14.97 0.30 -4.07
CA CYS A 93 13.87 0.43 -5.04
C CYS A 93 13.49 1.89 -5.28
N THR A 94 13.52 2.77 -4.27
CA THR A 94 13.24 4.20 -4.46
C THR A 94 14.37 4.92 -5.19
N LYS A 95 15.63 4.50 -5.00
CA LYS A 95 16.81 5.13 -5.65
C LYS A 95 17.08 4.63 -7.08
N GLU A 96 17.09 3.33 -7.28
CA GLU A 96 17.49 2.68 -8.55
C GLU A 96 16.32 2.59 -9.53
N LEU A 97 15.11 2.34 -9.01
CA LEU A 97 13.91 2.23 -9.83
C LEU A 97 13.08 3.53 -9.82
N GLY A 98 13.35 4.45 -8.90
CA GLY A 98 12.71 5.77 -8.86
C GLY A 98 11.30 5.76 -8.26
N PHE A 99 10.97 4.78 -7.41
CA PHE A 99 9.60 4.60 -6.92
C PHE A 99 9.01 5.89 -6.33
N GLU A 100 7.83 6.25 -6.82
CA GLU A 100 7.00 7.29 -6.20
C GLU A 100 6.20 6.68 -5.04
N HIS A 101 5.82 7.51 -4.08
CA HIS A 101 5.06 7.07 -2.92
C HIS A 101 3.88 7.96 -2.60
N VAL A 102 2.82 7.34 -2.09
CA VAL A 102 1.60 8.01 -1.66
C VAL A 102 1.29 7.56 -0.24
N MET A 103 1.15 8.54 0.66
CA MET A 103 0.79 8.35 2.06
C MET A 103 -0.34 9.30 2.43
N GLU A 104 -1.17 8.88 3.37
CA GLU A 104 -2.20 9.75 3.95
C GLU A 104 -1.55 10.66 5.01
N ASP A 105 -1.88 11.94 4.95
CA ASP A 105 -1.59 12.87 6.04
C ASP A 105 -2.59 12.64 7.18
N THR A 106 -2.22 11.74 8.09
CA THR A 106 -3.05 11.40 9.27
C THR A 106 -2.57 12.13 10.52
N THR A 107 -3.53 12.55 11.35
CA THR A 107 -3.27 13.03 12.72
C THR A 107 -2.77 11.93 13.65
N HIS A 108 -3.09 10.67 13.34
CA HIS A 108 -2.73 9.50 14.15
C HIS A 108 -1.30 8.99 13.87
N HIS A 109 -0.58 9.61 12.94
CA HIS A 109 0.81 9.32 12.53
C HIS A 109 1.08 7.90 11.99
N ILE A 110 0.19 6.93 12.23
CA ILE A 110 0.25 5.57 11.69
C ILE A 110 -0.69 5.49 10.50
N THR A 111 -0.16 5.13 9.33
CA THR A 111 -0.90 5.15 8.07
C THR A 111 -0.49 4.01 7.14
N CYS A 112 -1.08 3.98 5.95
CA CYS A 112 -0.65 3.15 4.83
C CYS A 112 0.20 3.97 3.85
N CYS A 113 1.16 3.31 3.22
CA CYS A 113 2.00 3.89 2.17
C CYS A 113 1.95 2.98 0.94
N THR A 114 1.71 3.56 -0.24
CA THR A 114 1.79 2.83 -1.51
C THR A 114 2.99 3.34 -2.29
N LEU A 115 3.91 2.45 -2.61
CA LEU A 115 5.05 2.69 -3.50
C LEU A 115 4.73 2.11 -4.88
N PHE A 116 5.06 2.80 -5.96
CA PHE A 116 4.91 2.26 -7.32
C PHE A 116 6.04 2.69 -8.26
N ASP A 117 6.36 1.85 -9.24
CA ASP A 117 7.37 2.13 -10.27
C ASP A 117 6.85 3.18 -11.27
N PRO A 118 7.44 4.40 -11.32
CA PRO A 118 7.00 5.45 -12.24
C PRO A 118 7.25 5.11 -13.71
N LYS A 119 8.08 4.11 -14.01
CA LYS A 119 8.30 3.64 -15.39
C LYS A 119 7.09 2.87 -15.93
N LYS A 120 6.26 2.33 -15.04
CA LYS A 120 5.06 1.54 -15.38
C LYS A 120 3.76 2.24 -15.06
N PHE A 121 3.73 3.05 -14.02
CA PHE A 121 2.51 3.68 -13.51
C PHE A 121 2.69 5.18 -13.35
N ALA A 122 1.63 5.93 -13.65
CA ALA A 122 1.50 7.34 -13.30
C ALA A 122 0.32 7.51 -12.34
N MET A 123 0.51 8.27 -11.27
CA MET A 123 -0.58 8.59 -10.35
C MET A 123 -1.55 9.59 -11.01
N ILE A 124 -2.78 9.14 -11.27
CA ILE A 124 -3.84 9.98 -11.84
C ILE A 124 -4.71 10.58 -10.74
N TYR A 125 -4.91 9.84 -9.64
CA TYR A 125 -5.81 10.23 -8.56
C TYR A 125 -5.39 9.56 -7.24
N ARG A 126 -5.63 10.24 -6.11
CA ARG A 126 -5.42 9.69 -4.75
C ARG A 126 -6.58 10.05 -3.84
N GLU A 127 -7.05 9.08 -3.07
CA GLU A 127 -8.10 9.24 -2.05
C GLU A 127 -7.86 8.22 -0.94
N PHE A 128 -8.04 8.67 0.30
CA PHE A 128 -7.72 7.91 1.51
C PHE A 128 -8.96 7.50 2.29
N ARG A 129 -10.14 8.00 1.89
CA ARG A 129 -11.42 7.59 2.47
C ARG A 129 -11.71 6.11 2.18
N SER A 130 -12.35 5.46 3.15
CA SER A 130 -12.90 4.11 2.98
C SER A 130 -13.78 4.05 1.72
N ARG A 131 -13.58 3.03 0.88
CA ARG A 131 -14.45 2.77 -0.29
C ARG A 131 -15.92 2.67 0.08
N ASN A 132 -16.24 2.22 1.29
CA ASN A 132 -17.62 2.19 1.78
C ASN A 132 -18.18 3.59 2.00
N VAL A 133 -17.34 4.53 2.47
CA VAL A 133 -17.72 5.94 2.62
C VAL A 133 -17.90 6.59 1.26
N LEU A 134 -17.03 6.29 0.29
CA LEU A 134 -17.15 6.81 -1.07
C LEU A 134 -18.39 6.27 -1.79
N ALA A 135 -18.62 4.96 -1.74
CA ALA A 135 -19.81 4.34 -2.33
C ALA A 135 -21.10 4.84 -1.66
N LEU A 136 -21.07 5.06 -0.35
CA LEU A 136 -22.18 5.66 0.38
C LEU A 136 -22.41 7.12 -0.05
N LEU A 137 -21.36 7.93 -0.13
CA LEU A 137 -21.44 9.33 -0.59
C LEU A 137 -21.97 9.41 -2.02
N GLU A 138 -21.45 8.59 -2.94
CA GLU A 138 -21.89 8.51 -4.33
C GLU A 138 -23.38 8.18 -4.43
N ARG A 139 -23.82 7.19 -3.64
CA ARG A 139 -25.24 6.82 -3.55
C ARG A 139 -26.11 7.94 -2.99
N LEU A 140 -25.67 8.62 -1.93
CA LEU A 140 -26.41 9.73 -1.34
C LEU A 140 -26.50 10.93 -2.30
N THR A 141 -25.46 11.17 -3.11
CA THR A 141 -25.47 12.23 -4.12
C THR A 141 -26.42 11.92 -5.28
N THR A 142 -26.46 10.67 -5.76
CA THR A 142 -27.39 10.26 -6.82
C THR A 142 -28.85 10.35 -6.36
N GLU A 143 -29.17 9.88 -5.14
CA GLU A 143 -30.52 10.01 -4.56
C GLU A 143 -30.95 11.48 -4.36
N ALA A 144 -30.01 12.37 -4.01
CA ALA A 144 -30.27 13.80 -3.87
C ALA A 144 -30.50 14.49 -5.23
N ASP A 145 -29.73 14.12 -6.26
CA ASP A 145 -29.89 14.67 -7.61
C ASP A 145 -31.20 14.21 -8.27
N GLU A 146 -31.61 12.95 -8.05
CA GLU A 146 -32.91 12.44 -8.48
C GLU A 146 -34.08 13.23 -7.85
N LYS A 147 -34.05 13.45 -6.54
CA LYS A 147 -35.06 14.27 -5.85
C LYS A 147 -35.08 15.71 -6.36
N ARG A 148 -33.92 16.30 -6.63
CA ARG A 148 -33.81 17.68 -7.15
C ARG A 148 -34.33 17.79 -8.58
N SER A 149 -34.10 16.78 -9.41
CA SER A 149 -34.64 16.66 -10.76
C SER A 149 -36.17 16.52 -10.75
N LEU A 150 -36.71 15.72 -9.84
CA LEU A 150 -38.14 15.55 -9.65
C LEU A 150 -38.82 16.88 -9.24
N CYS A 151 -38.25 17.60 -8.27
CA CYS A 151 -38.78 18.91 -7.86
C CYS A 151 -38.72 19.95 -8.99
N ARG A 152 -37.67 19.96 -9.82
CA ARG A 152 -37.59 20.85 -11.00
C ARG A 152 -38.61 20.49 -12.07
N THR A 153 -38.92 19.21 -12.24
CA THR A 153 -39.93 18.74 -13.19
C THR A 153 -41.33 19.13 -12.74
N ILE A 154 -41.60 19.09 -11.44
CA ILE A 154 -42.87 19.53 -10.84
C ILE A 154 -43.04 21.05 -10.97
N MET A 155 -41.98 21.84 -10.73
CA MET A 155 -42.06 23.32 -10.82
C MET A 155 -42.14 23.87 -12.26
N LYS A 156 -41.77 23.09 -13.29
CA LYS A 156 -41.90 23.50 -14.70
C LYS A 156 -43.30 23.20 -15.31
N LYS A 157 -44.19 22.58 -14.55
CA LYS A 157 -45.50 22.09 -15.04
C LYS A 157 -46.69 22.96 -14.62
N ILE A 158 -46.44 24.21 -14.23
CA ILE A 158 -47.43 25.25 -13.90
C ILE A 158 -47.20 26.41 -14.86
#